data_AF-A0A2S8BQY5-F1
#
_entry.id   AF-A0A2S8BQY5-F1
#
_cell.length_a   1.000
_cell.length_b   1.000
_cell.length_c   1.000
_cell.angle_alpha   90.00
_cell.angle_beta   90.00
_cell.angle_gamma   90.00
#
_symmetry.space_group_name_H-M   'P 1'
#
loop_
_entity.id
_entity.type
_entity.pdbx_description
1 polymer ?
#
loop_
_entity_poly.entity_id
_entity_poly.type
_entity_poly.pdbx_seq_one_letter_code
_entity_poly.pdbx_strand_id
1 'polypeptide(L)'
;MLLEFDADQRLWQDTVRDVVGKQCPPSPVRSVAEEGADTSPLWKVYVDLGWLELNEPANAVELAIVLEELGRATDPTPLLATMTQFAPLAGEHYEASGEVGAAVFGGVAAHRDAEGWVLDGTALHVLDGDRADRLAVVTESGCFFSTRPR
;
A
#
# COMPACT_ATOMS: atom_id res chain seq x y z
N MET A 1 10.40 4.91 29.64
CA MET A 1 10.42 4.75 28.17
C MET A 1 10.00 6.09 27.59
N LEU A 2 10.89 6.79 26.89
CA LEU A 2 10.50 7.95 26.09
C LEU A 2 9.97 7.41 24.76
N LEU A 3 8.75 7.81 24.38
CA LEU A 3 8.12 7.50 23.10
C LEU A 3 8.19 8.75 22.22
N GLU A 4 9.40 9.25 22.01
CA GLU A 4 9.67 10.47 21.26
C GLU A 4 10.57 10.13 20.07
N PHE A 5 10.31 10.73 18.92
CA PHE A 5 11.23 10.63 17.78
C PHE A 5 12.60 11.19 18.14
N ASP A 6 13.64 10.57 17.62
CA ASP A 6 14.99 11.14 17.67
C ASP A 6 15.14 12.31 16.68
N ALA A 7 16.35 12.84 16.51
CA ALA A 7 16.59 13.97 15.61
C ALA A 7 16.40 13.58 14.14
N ASP A 8 16.80 12.37 13.76
CA ASP A 8 16.75 11.89 12.38
C ASP A 8 15.31 11.58 11.97
N GLN A 9 14.54 10.95 12.86
CA GLN A 9 13.12 10.69 12.68
C GLN A 9 12.29 11.98 12.59
N ARG A 10 12.63 13.02 13.36
CA ARG A 10 11.98 14.34 13.23
C ARG A 10 12.31 15.01 11.90
N LEU A 11 13.57 14.97 11.47
CA LEU A 11 13.97 15.47 10.17
C LEU A 11 13.26 14.72 9.04
N TRP A 12 13.12 13.40 9.19
CA TRP A 12 12.37 12.57 8.26
C TRP A 12 10.89 12.97 8.21
N GLN A 13 10.24 13.12 9.37
CA GLN A 13 8.84 13.56 9.45
C GLN A 13 8.64 14.92 8.74
N ASP A 14 9.50 15.90 8.98
CA ASP A 14 9.42 17.20 8.32
C ASP A 14 9.63 17.08 6.80
N THR A 15 10.53 16.20 6.36
CA THR A 15 10.77 15.92 4.93
C THR A 15 9.53 15.31 4.26
N VAL A 16 8.94 14.27 4.87
CA VAL A 16 7.72 13.64 4.36
C VAL A 16 6.58 14.66 4.34
N ARG A 17 6.38 15.40 5.43
CA ARG A 17 5.36 16.44 5.54
C ARG A 17 5.44 17.48 4.42
N ASP A 18 6.66 17.92 4.11
CA ASP A 18 6.90 18.87 3.02
C ASP A 18 6.57 18.30 1.65
N VAL A 19 6.87 17.02 1.40
CA VAL A 19 6.51 16.33 0.16
C VAL A 19 4.99 16.22 0.05
N VAL A 20 4.32 15.61 1.02
CA VAL A 20 2.88 15.36 0.95
C VAL A 20 2.08 16.67 0.97
N GLY A 21 2.54 17.69 1.67
CA GLY A 21 1.91 19.02 1.67
C GLY A 21 1.96 19.71 0.31
N LYS A 22 2.99 19.45 -0.51
CA LYS A 22 3.08 19.96 -1.89
C LYS A 22 2.26 19.12 -2.87
N GLN A 23 2.26 17.81 -2.68
CA GLN A 23 1.66 16.87 -3.63
C GLN A 23 0.16 16.64 -3.43
N CYS A 24 -0.35 16.78 -2.20
CA CYS A 24 -1.75 16.53 -1.86
C CYS A 24 -2.52 17.80 -1.45
N PRO A 25 -2.52 18.90 -2.26
CA PRO A 25 -3.40 20.02 -1.95
C PRO A 25 -4.88 19.62 -2.13
N PRO A 26 -5.83 20.36 -1.52
CA PRO A 26 -7.25 19.97 -1.53
C PRO A 26 -7.92 19.84 -2.91
N SER A 27 -7.36 20.46 -3.95
CA SER A 27 -7.95 20.40 -5.29
C SER A 27 -7.66 19.06 -6.00
N PRO A 28 -6.40 18.61 -6.16
CA PRO A 28 -6.09 17.27 -6.66
C PRO A 28 -6.77 16.15 -5.86
N VAL A 29 -6.73 16.21 -4.52
CA VAL A 29 -7.34 15.18 -3.66
C VAL A 29 -8.84 15.03 -3.96
N ARG A 30 -9.57 16.14 -4.10
CA ARG A 30 -10.99 16.10 -4.45
C ARG A 30 -11.24 15.58 -5.86
N SER A 31 -10.41 15.94 -6.84
CA SER A 31 -10.55 15.41 -8.20
C SER A 31 -10.36 13.89 -8.22
N VAL A 32 -9.44 13.33 -7.42
CA VAL A 32 -9.36 11.86 -7.27
C VAL A 32 -10.63 11.30 -6.63
N ALA A 33 -11.09 11.87 -5.52
CA ALA A 33 -12.23 11.35 -4.77
C ALA A 33 -13.58 11.47 -5.50
N GLU A 34 -13.80 12.55 -6.24
CA GLU A 34 -15.08 12.88 -6.87
C GLU A 34 -15.15 12.45 -8.33
N GLU A 35 -14.00 12.44 -9.02
CA GLU A 35 -13.93 12.25 -10.48
C GLU A 35 -13.09 11.03 -10.89
N GLY A 36 -12.42 10.37 -9.94
CA GLY A 36 -11.53 9.23 -10.24
C GLY A 36 -10.27 9.64 -10.99
N ALA A 37 -9.76 10.84 -10.74
CA ALA A 37 -8.54 11.33 -11.37
C ALA A 37 -7.33 10.40 -11.14
N ASP A 38 -6.44 10.37 -12.13
CA ASP A 38 -5.27 9.49 -12.15
C ASP A 38 -4.26 9.84 -11.05
N THR A 39 -3.93 8.87 -10.20
CA THR A 39 -2.92 8.97 -9.14
C THR A 39 -1.53 8.51 -9.57
N SER A 40 -1.34 7.97 -10.78
CA SER A 40 -0.04 7.49 -11.26
C SER A 40 1.08 8.54 -11.19
N PRO A 41 0.87 9.84 -11.47
CA PRO A 41 1.92 10.84 -11.31
C PRO A 41 2.41 10.98 -9.87
N LEU A 42 1.49 10.95 -8.89
CA LEU A 42 1.83 11.02 -7.47
C LEU A 42 2.47 9.71 -6.99
N TRP A 43 1.94 8.57 -7.42
CA TRP A 43 2.53 7.27 -7.14
C TRP A 43 3.99 7.20 -7.58
N LYS A 44 4.29 7.70 -8.79
CA LYS A 44 5.67 7.78 -9.29
C LYS A 44 6.57 8.60 -8.37
N VAL A 45 6.09 9.69 -7.76
CA VAL A 45 6.87 10.46 -6.78
C VAL A 45 7.26 9.58 -5.59
N TYR A 46 6.34 8.76 -5.07
CA TYR A 46 6.62 7.89 -3.91
C TYR A 46 7.59 6.76 -4.24
N VAL A 47 7.47 6.20 -5.44
CA VAL A 47 8.44 5.22 -5.98
C VAL A 47 9.82 5.87 -6.13
N ASP A 48 9.91 7.04 -6.76
CA ASP A 48 11.18 7.73 -6.99
C ASP A 48 11.85 8.20 -5.68
N LEU A 49 11.06 8.40 -4.61
CA LEU A 49 11.54 8.72 -3.26
C LEU A 49 11.90 7.47 -2.42
N GLY A 50 11.70 6.26 -2.95
CA GLY A 50 12.04 5.01 -2.27
C GLY A 50 11.09 4.62 -1.13
N TRP A 51 9.87 5.20 -1.06
CA TRP A 51 8.95 4.90 0.05
C TRP A 51 8.44 3.46 0.03
N LEU A 52 8.50 2.80 -1.13
CA LEU A 52 8.16 1.39 -1.27
C LEU A 52 9.23 0.45 -0.70
N GLU A 53 10.42 0.94 -0.36
CA GLU A 53 11.53 0.15 0.20
C GLU A 53 11.46 0.05 1.74
N LEU A 54 10.44 0.66 2.36
CA LEU A 54 10.25 0.69 3.81
C LEU A 54 9.56 -0.58 4.36
N ASN A 55 9.54 -1.68 3.61
CA ASN A 55 8.83 -2.91 3.98
C ASN A 55 9.53 -3.75 5.08
N GLU A 56 10.80 -3.46 5.36
CA GLU A 56 11.58 -4.20 6.36
C GLU A 56 11.20 -3.81 7.79
N PRO A 57 11.19 -4.76 8.76
CA PRO A 57 10.85 -4.46 10.16
C PRO A 57 11.73 -3.37 10.81
N ALA A 58 12.97 -3.21 10.34
CA ALA A 58 13.88 -2.17 10.81
C ALA A 58 13.40 -0.75 10.47
N ASN A 59 12.58 -0.60 9.43
CA ASN A 59 12.06 0.67 8.93
C ASN A 59 10.63 0.96 9.43
N ALA A 60 10.13 0.19 10.40
CA ALA A 60 8.73 0.27 10.83
C ALA A 60 8.36 1.67 11.36
N VAL A 61 9.29 2.38 12.00
CA VAL A 61 9.04 3.74 12.51
C VAL A 61 9.01 4.75 11.36
N GLU A 62 9.94 4.62 10.40
CA GLU A 62 10.01 5.46 9.21
C GLU A 62 8.77 5.30 8.34
N LEU A 63 8.28 4.07 8.18
CA LEU A 63 7.01 3.78 7.51
C LEU A 63 5.83 4.38 8.29
N ALA A 64 5.79 4.24 9.62
CA ALA A 64 4.74 4.85 10.44
C ALA A 64 4.69 6.38 10.28
N ILE A 65 5.87 7.03 10.23
CA ILE A 65 5.99 8.47 9.97
C ILE A 65 5.42 8.82 8.58
N VAL A 66 5.75 8.04 7.54
CA VAL A 66 5.18 8.24 6.20
C VAL A 66 3.65 8.17 6.26
N LEU A 67 3.11 7.10 6.83
CA LEU A 67 1.67 6.87 6.90
C LEU A 67 0.92 7.94 7.71
N GLU A 68 1.52 8.45 8.80
CA GLU A 68 0.95 9.54 9.60
C GLU A 68 0.80 10.82 8.75
N GLU A 69 1.86 11.20 8.03
CA GLU A 69 1.82 12.40 7.19
C GLU A 69 0.95 12.22 5.94
N LEU A 70 0.87 11.01 5.37
CA LEU A 70 -0.12 10.69 4.34
C LEU A 70 -1.55 10.92 4.83
N GLY A 71 -1.88 10.39 6.01
CA GLY A 71 -3.18 10.61 6.64
C GLY A 71 -3.46 12.09 6.89
N ARG A 72 -2.45 12.83 7.38
CA ARG A 72 -2.53 14.28 7.60
C ARG A 72 -2.84 15.06 6.32
N ALA A 73 -2.27 14.64 5.18
CA ALA A 73 -2.45 15.29 3.89
C ALA A 73 -3.63 14.74 3.07
N THR A 74 -4.35 13.74 3.58
CA THR A 74 -5.39 13.01 2.83
C THR A 74 -4.85 12.45 1.51
N ASP A 75 -3.72 11.75 1.60
CA ASP A 75 -3.11 11.11 0.45
C ASP A 75 -4.12 10.19 -0.28
N PRO A 76 -4.30 10.35 -1.60
CA PRO A 76 -5.21 9.53 -2.36
C PRO A 76 -4.54 8.31 -2.99
N THR A 77 -3.25 8.04 -2.78
CA THR A 77 -2.55 6.92 -3.42
C THR A 77 -2.81 5.57 -2.72
N PRO A 78 -2.43 4.44 -3.35
CA PRO A 78 -2.58 3.13 -2.73
C PRO A 78 -1.40 2.72 -1.83
N LEU A 79 -0.57 3.66 -1.36
CA LEU A 79 0.62 3.35 -0.54
C LEU A 79 0.24 2.66 0.76
N LEU A 80 -0.87 3.06 1.39
CA LEU A 80 -1.35 2.47 2.64
C LEU A 80 -1.63 0.97 2.44
N ALA A 81 -2.45 0.58 1.46
CA ALA A 81 -2.74 -0.83 1.20
C ALA A 81 -1.48 -1.61 0.82
N THR A 82 -0.65 -1.02 -0.05
CA THR A 82 0.56 -1.67 -0.56
C THR A 82 1.54 -1.97 0.56
N MET A 83 1.88 -0.98 1.39
CA MET A 83 2.94 -1.12 2.38
C MET A 83 2.51 -1.75 3.69
N THR A 84 1.23 -1.61 4.08
CA THR A 84 0.76 -2.14 5.38
C THR A 84 0.02 -3.46 5.29
N GLN A 85 -0.47 -3.83 4.11
CA GLN A 85 -1.24 -5.07 3.94
C GLN A 85 -0.56 -6.03 2.96
N PHE A 86 -0.27 -5.58 1.73
CA PHE A 86 0.30 -6.46 0.72
C PHE A 86 1.76 -6.82 1.02
N ALA A 87 2.64 -5.83 1.22
CA ALA A 87 4.08 -6.07 1.41
C ALA A 87 4.39 -7.02 2.59
N PRO A 88 3.75 -6.88 3.77
CA PRO A 88 3.97 -7.81 4.87
C PRO A 88 3.48 -9.23 4.58
N LEU A 89 2.39 -9.40 3.80
CA LEU A 89 1.90 -10.71 3.38
C LEU A 89 2.79 -11.35 2.32
N ALA A 90 3.33 -10.55 1.39
CA ALA A 90 4.26 -10.97 0.36
C ALA A 90 5.63 -11.39 0.94
N GLY A 91 6.06 -10.76 2.04
CA GLY A 91 7.29 -11.13 2.74
C GLY A 91 8.49 -11.08 1.81
N GLU A 92 9.25 -12.18 1.73
CA GLU A 92 10.42 -12.31 0.85
C GLU A 92 10.11 -12.21 -0.65
N HIS A 93 8.84 -12.30 -1.04
CA HIS A 93 8.40 -12.15 -2.43
C HIS A 93 7.97 -10.71 -2.76
N TYR A 94 8.05 -9.78 -1.80
CA TYR A 94 7.81 -8.38 -2.07
C TYR A 94 8.99 -7.78 -2.82
N GLU A 95 8.68 -7.03 -3.88
CA GLU A 95 9.65 -6.24 -4.63
C GLU A 95 9.14 -4.80 -4.69
N ALA A 96 10.00 -3.83 -4.38
CA ALA A 96 9.69 -2.39 -4.51
C ALA A 96 9.71 -1.94 -6.00
N SER A 97 8.99 -2.67 -6.86
CA SER A 97 8.97 -2.50 -8.32
C SER A 97 8.09 -1.34 -8.79
N GLY A 98 7.28 -0.76 -7.89
CA GLY A 98 6.23 0.20 -8.21
C GLY A 98 4.88 -0.42 -8.54
N GLU A 99 4.73 -1.75 -8.45
CA GLU A 99 3.43 -2.41 -8.54
C GLU A 99 2.54 -2.04 -7.34
N VAL A 100 1.26 -1.82 -7.59
CA VAL A 100 0.27 -1.55 -6.54
C VAL A 100 -0.23 -2.87 -5.95
N GLY A 101 -0.12 -2.99 -4.62
CA GLY A 101 -0.55 -4.17 -3.88
C GLY A 101 -1.79 -3.92 -3.04
N ALA A 102 -2.69 -4.90 -2.99
CA ALA A 102 -3.79 -4.94 -2.02
C ALA A 102 -3.94 -6.33 -1.39
N ALA A 103 -4.64 -6.39 -0.26
CA ALA A 103 -4.88 -7.63 0.47
C ALA A 103 -6.36 -7.98 0.56
N VAL A 104 -6.67 -9.25 0.36
CA VAL A 104 -8.00 -9.84 0.52
C VAL A 104 -7.97 -10.74 1.75
N PHE A 105 -8.68 -10.33 2.80
CA PHE A 105 -8.68 -11.05 4.08
C PHE A 105 -9.85 -12.03 4.27
N GLY A 106 -10.79 -12.07 3.34
CA GLY A 106 -11.95 -12.95 3.44
C GLY A 106 -12.88 -12.88 2.23
N GLY A 107 -13.87 -13.77 2.19
CA GLY A 107 -14.83 -13.87 1.09
C GLY A 107 -14.34 -14.69 -0.10
N VAL A 108 -13.09 -15.15 -0.09
CA VAL A 108 -12.50 -16.04 -1.10
C VAL A 108 -12.04 -17.33 -0.44
N ALA A 109 -12.43 -18.47 -1.03
CA ALA A 109 -11.99 -19.79 -0.62
C ALA A 109 -10.93 -20.33 -1.60
N ALA A 110 -9.99 -21.11 -1.08
CA ALA A 110 -9.02 -21.85 -1.89
C ALA A 110 -9.36 -23.33 -1.88
N HIS A 111 -9.38 -23.95 -3.05
CA HIS A 111 -9.47 -25.41 -3.19
C HIS A 111 -8.48 -25.89 -4.25
N ARG A 112 -8.07 -27.17 -4.16
CA ARG A 112 -7.22 -27.78 -5.18
C ARG A 112 -8.05 -28.46 -6.26
N ASP A 113 -7.60 -28.34 -7.49
CA ASP A 113 -8.05 -29.14 -8.62
C ASP A 113 -6.88 -29.90 -9.28
N ALA A 114 -7.07 -30.40 -10.50
CA ALA A 114 -6.05 -31.15 -11.23
C ALA A 114 -4.87 -30.28 -11.73
N GLU A 115 -5.06 -28.96 -11.85
CA GLU A 115 -4.10 -28.02 -12.43
C GLU A 115 -3.40 -27.16 -11.38
N GLY A 116 -4.00 -26.98 -10.20
CA GLY A 116 -3.38 -26.23 -9.11
C GLY A 116 -4.34 -25.81 -8.01
N TRP A 117 -4.14 -24.58 -7.53
CA TRP A 117 -5.03 -23.93 -6.57
C TRP A 117 -6.00 -23.03 -7.32
N VAL A 118 -7.28 -23.18 -7.02
CA VAL A 118 -8.35 -22.33 -7.51
C VAL A 118 -8.83 -21.46 -6.36
N LEU A 119 -8.88 -20.14 -6.62
CA LEU A 119 -9.46 -19.16 -5.73
C LEU A 119 -10.85 -18.79 -6.24
N ASP A 120 -11.88 -18.99 -5.42
CA ASP A 120 -13.27 -18.71 -5.79
C ASP A 120 -13.98 -17.95 -4.66
N GLY A 121 -14.76 -16.94 -5.04
CA GLY A 121 -15.56 -16.14 -4.10
C GLY A 121 -15.61 -14.66 -4.43
N THR A 122 -16.06 -13.86 -3.46
CA THR A 122 -16.19 -12.40 -3.58
C THR A 122 -15.77 -11.75 -2.27
N ALA A 123 -14.74 -10.92 -2.35
CA ALA A 123 -14.31 -10.07 -1.26
C ALA A 123 -14.93 -8.68 -1.39
N LEU A 124 -15.34 -8.11 -0.25
CA LEU A 124 -15.83 -6.73 -0.16
C LEU A 124 -14.84 -5.89 0.64
N HIS A 125 -14.81 -4.58 0.35
CA HIS A 125 -13.98 -3.61 1.07
C HIS A 125 -12.47 -3.88 1.00
N VAL A 126 -12.00 -4.35 -0.15
CA VAL A 126 -10.56 -4.49 -0.43
C VAL A 126 -9.99 -3.09 -0.62
N LEU A 127 -9.18 -2.64 0.34
CA LEU A 127 -8.54 -1.32 0.28
C LEU A 127 -7.66 -1.25 -0.98
N ASP A 128 -7.93 -0.26 -1.83
CA ASP A 128 -7.27 -0.05 -3.12
C ASP A 128 -7.33 -1.24 -4.09
N GLY A 129 -8.26 -2.18 -3.88
CA GLY A 129 -8.42 -3.36 -4.73
C GLY A 129 -8.85 -3.02 -6.16
N ASP A 130 -9.46 -1.85 -6.37
CA ASP A 130 -9.81 -1.33 -7.68
C ASP A 130 -8.58 -0.87 -8.48
N ARG A 131 -7.46 -0.56 -7.81
CA ARG A 131 -6.20 -0.07 -8.39
C ARG A 131 -5.05 -1.08 -8.32
N ALA A 132 -5.22 -2.18 -7.59
CA ALA A 132 -4.17 -3.18 -7.39
C ALA A 132 -3.76 -3.91 -8.69
N ASP A 133 -2.45 -4.00 -8.91
CA ASP A 133 -1.83 -4.89 -9.89
C ASP A 133 -1.69 -6.31 -9.31
N ARG A 134 -1.47 -6.38 -7.99
CA ARG A 134 -1.21 -7.59 -7.23
C ARG A 134 -2.16 -7.71 -6.04
N LEU A 135 -2.68 -8.92 -5.84
CA LEU A 135 -3.52 -9.26 -4.69
C LEU A 135 -2.85 -10.34 -3.85
N ALA A 136 -2.75 -10.10 -2.54
CA ALA A 136 -2.46 -11.12 -1.54
C ALA A 136 -3.79 -11.63 -0.96
N VAL A 137 -4.16 -12.87 -1.25
CA VAL A 137 -5.44 -13.46 -0.86
C VAL A 137 -5.23 -14.44 0.28
N VAL A 138 -5.69 -14.07 1.46
CA VAL A 138 -5.61 -14.87 2.67
C VAL A 138 -6.82 -15.78 2.76
N THR A 139 -6.57 -17.08 2.89
CA THR A 139 -7.59 -18.13 3.03
C THR A 139 -7.19 -19.09 4.15
N GLU A 140 -8.09 -20.01 4.52
CA GLU A 140 -7.76 -21.08 5.47
C GLU A 140 -6.62 -21.99 4.99
N SER A 141 -6.40 -22.08 3.68
CA SER A 141 -5.34 -22.91 3.09
C SER A 141 -3.99 -22.19 2.98
N GLY A 142 -3.92 -20.90 3.30
CA GLY A 142 -2.72 -20.07 3.19
C GLY A 142 -2.96 -18.74 2.47
N CYS A 143 -1.86 -18.03 2.22
CA CYS A 143 -1.82 -16.79 1.45
C CYS A 143 -1.42 -17.08 0.00
N PHE A 144 -2.21 -16.59 -0.95
CA PHE A 144 -2.01 -16.77 -2.39
C PHE A 144 -1.79 -15.42 -3.07
N PHE A 145 -0.90 -15.37 -4.06
CA PHE A 145 -0.64 -14.15 -4.82
C PHE A 145 -1.22 -14.26 -6.22
N SER A 146 -2.09 -13.32 -6.59
CA SER A 146 -2.62 -13.20 -7.94
C SER A 146 -2.20 -11.89 -8.56
N THR A 147 -1.95 -11.91 -9.86
CA THR A 147 -1.93 -10.70 -10.69
C THR A 147 -3.33 -10.46 -11.21
N ARG A 148 -3.69 -9.20 -11.47
CA ARG A 148 -4.92 -8.90 -12.20
C ARG A 148 -4.79 -9.40 -13.64
N PRO A 149 -5.78 -10.12 -14.21
CA PRO A 149 -5.79 -10.37 -15.65
C PRO A 149 -5.87 -9.02 -16.36
N ARG A 150 -4.95 -8.80 -17.31
CA ARG A 150 -4.92 -7.58 -18.15
C ARG A 150 -6.15 -7.49 -19.06
#